data_AF-A2D906-F1
#
_entry.id   AF-A2D906-F1
#
_cell.length_a   1.000
_cell.length_b   1.000
_cell.length_c   1.000
_cell.angle_alpha   90.00
_cell.angle_beta   90.00
_cell.angle_gamma   90.00
#
_symmetry.space_group_name_H-M   'P 1'
#
loop_
_entity.id
_entity.type
_entity.pdbx_description
1 polymer ?
#
loop_
_entity_poly.entity_id
_entity_poly.type
_entity_poly.pdbx_seq_one_letter_code
_entity_poly.pdbx_strand_id
1 'polypeptide(L)'
;MSEEEMTQWVLSLGLSKKPRNFPRDFSDAVLMTELIHKFYPKLVDLHNYESALKVDTKIYNWNTLNTKTLKKLGMSLDTATITALGNSQAGTIFKVLEMFKNVVDGKASSTSAATPNKKKREKKPEPPKPMTDAEREQYVDKIYESRKQKTEIMMLETKLAKLMELMSIKDAKIIKELEKN
;
A
#
# COMPACT_ATOMS: atom_id res chain seq x y z
N MET A 1 22.19 -11.40 -1.12
CA MET A 1 22.86 -10.11 -1.42
C MET A 1 22.90 -9.27 -0.14
N SER A 2 23.91 -8.44 0.11
CA SER A 2 23.92 -7.58 1.31
C SER A 2 22.92 -6.42 1.21
N GLU A 3 22.52 -5.85 2.35
CA GLU A 3 21.60 -4.67 2.38
C GLU A 3 22.21 -3.45 1.69
N GLU A 4 23.54 -3.28 1.78
CA GLU A 4 24.27 -2.21 1.11
C GLU A 4 24.22 -2.37 -0.41
N GLU A 5 24.53 -3.56 -0.93
CA GLU A 5 24.43 -3.85 -2.37
C GLU A 5 23.01 -3.66 -2.90
N MET A 6 21.98 -4.07 -2.14
CA MET A 6 20.59 -3.83 -2.50
C MET A 6 20.27 -2.34 -2.57
N THR A 7 20.76 -1.58 -1.60
CA THR A 7 20.60 -0.14 -1.56
C THR A 7 21.20 0.51 -2.79
N GLN A 8 22.45 0.18 -3.13
CA GLN A 8 23.12 0.72 -4.33
C GLN A 8 22.39 0.33 -5.62
N TRP A 9 21.89 -0.92 -5.71
CA TRP A 9 21.09 -1.35 -6.86
C TRP A 9 19.83 -0.49 -7.00
N VAL A 10 19.03 -0.33 -5.95
CA VAL A 10 17.81 0.51 -5.99
C VAL A 10 18.12 1.96 -6.35
N LEU A 11 19.19 2.52 -5.77
CA LEU A 11 19.62 3.89 -6.04
C LEU A 11 20.04 4.12 -7.49
N SER A 12 20.65 3.12 -8.13
CA SER A 12 21.07 3.22 -9.54
C SER A 12 19.90 3.26 -10.53
N LEU A 13 18.69 2.86 -10.12
CA LEU A 13 17.50 2.85 -10.97
C LEU A 13 16.87 4.24 -11.15
N GLY A 14 17.34 5.26 -10.43
CA GLY A 14 16.88 6.65 -10.56
C GLY A 14 15.41 6.84 -10.20
N LEU A 15 15.00 6.40 -9.01
CA LEU A 15 13.66 6.68 -8.45
C LEU A 15 13.48 8.18 -8.19
N SER A 16 12.23 8.64 -8.23
CA SER A 16 11.82 10.03 -8.01
C SER A 16 12.29 10.58 -6.67
N LYS A 17 12.20 9.74 -5.64
CA LYS A 17 12.69 10.02 -4.28
C LYS A 17 13.82 9.06 -3.94
N LYS A 18 14.94 9.63 -3.49
CA LYS A 18 16.09 8.88 -2.96
C LYS A 18 15.78 8.39 -1.53
N PRO A 19 15.58 7.08 -1.29
CA PRO A 19 15.36 6.56 0.05
C PRO A 19 16.62 6.75 0.91
N ARG A 20 16.44 7.27 2.14
CA ARG A 20 17.52 7.39 3.14
C ARG A 20 17.39 6.32 4.21
N ASN A 21 16.17 5.91 4.52
CA ASN A 21 15.87 4.83 5.46
C ASN A 21 14.93 3.87 4.76
N PHE A 22 15.47 2.79 4.17
CA PHE A 22 14.71 1.85 3.35
C PHE A 22 13.48 1.27 4.07
N PRO A 23 13.59 0.73 5.31
CA PRO A 23 12.43 0.23 6.03
C PRO A 23 11.31 1.28 6.19
N ARG A 24 11.66 2.54 6.48
CA ARG A 24 10.68 3.62 6.64
C ARG A 24 10.13 4.11 5.31
N ASP A 25 11.00 4.39 4.36
CA ASP A 25 10.66 5.03 3.08
C ASP A 25 9.85 4.09 2.17
N PHE A 26 10.03 2.78 2.30
CA PHE A 26 9.20 1.79 1.59
C PHE A 26 7.97 1.34 2.40
N SER A 27 7.80 1.80 3.65
CA SER A 27 6.77 1.25 4.55
C SER A 27 5.34 1.45 4.04
N ASP A 28 5.07 2.46 3.22
CA ASP A 28 3.76 2.74 2.63
C ASP A 28 3.55 2.16 1.22
N ALA A 29 4.49 1.35 0.75
CA ALA A 29 4.51 0.71 -0.56
C ALA A 29 4.64 1.65 -1.77
N VAL A 30 4.66 2.98 -1.60
CA VAL A 30 4.69 3.93 -2.74
C VAL A 30 6.00 3.83 -3.52
N LEU A 31 7.14 3.80 -2.82
CA LEU A 31 8.44 3.60 -3.48
C LEU A 31 8.56 2.23 -4.15
N MET A 32 7.99 1.18 -3.54
CA MET A 32 7.96 -0.15 -4.15
C MET A 32 7.12 -0.15 -5.44
N THR A 33 6.02 0.58 -5.43
CA THR A 33 5.11 0.75 -6.57
C THR A 33 5.82 1.44 -7.73
N GLU A 34 6.54 2.54 -7.46
CA GLU A 34 7.35 3.23 -8.45
C GLU A 34 8.45 2.32 -9.03
N LEU A 35 9.14 1.59 -8.16
CA LEU A 35 10.18 0.64 -8.56
C LEU A 35 9.63 -0.42 -9.52
N ILE A 36 8.48 -1.01 -9.21
CA ILE A 36 7.85 -2.00 -10.09
C ILE A 36 7.39 -1.35 -11.41
N HIS A 37 6.85 -0.13 -11.35
CA HIS A 37 6.40 0.59 -12.54
C HIS A 37 7.53 0.85 -13.54
N LYS A 38 8.79 1.02 -13.09
CA LYS A 38 9.94 1.15 -14.00
C LYS A 38 10.19 -0.08 -14.86
N PHE A 39 9.97 -1.28 -14.33
CA PHE A 39 10.17 -2.53 -15.07
C PHE A 39 8.89 -3.04 -15.75
N TYR A 40 7.74 -2.82 -15.11
CA TYR A 40 6.44 -3.35 -15.51
C TYR A 40 5.35 -2.27 -15.44
N PRO A 41 5.41 -1.22 -16.28
CA PRO A 41 4.51 -0.06 -16.19
C PRO A 41 3.04 -0.43 -16.39
N LYS A 42 2.74 -1.53 -17.10
CA LYS A 42 1.38 -2.03 -17.34
C LYS A 42 0.79 -2.82 -16.18
N LEU A 43 1.61 -3.24 -15.21
CA LEU A 43 1.16 -4.03 -14.05
C LEU A 43 0.78 -3.17 -12.85
N VAL A 44 1.22 -1.92 -12.84
CA VAL A 44 1.10 -1.02 -11.71
C VAL A 44 0.50 0.29 -12.14
N ASP A 45 -0.44 0.76 -11.34
CA ASP A 45 -1.08 2.02 -11.54
C ASP A 45 -0.85 2.93 -10.34
N LEU A 46 0.03 3.92 -10.52
CA LEU A 46 0.61 4.75 -9.46
C LEU A 46 -0.46 5.51 -8.68
N HIS A 47 -1.57 5.90 -9.32
CA HIS A 47 -2.62 6.68 -8.67
C HIS A 47 -3.40 5.91 -7.60
N ASN A 48 -3.26 4.57 -7.54
CA ASN A 48 -3.90 3.75 -6.52
C ASN A 48 -3.16 3.76 -5.17
N TYR A 49 -1.99 4.40 -5.11
CA TYR A 49 -1.11 4.35 -3.95
C TYR A 49 -0.72 5.76 -3.51
N GLU A 50 -1.33 6.21 -2.42
CA GLU A 50 -1.02 7.50 -1.81
C GLU A 50 -0.05 7.33 -0.64
N SER A 51 0.80 8.34 -0.42
CA SER A 51 1.72 8.35 0.71
C SER A 51 0.96 8.32 2.03
N ALA A 52 1.40 7.44 2.93
CA ALA A 52 0.66 7.15 4.15
C ALA A 52 1.56 7.16 5.39
N LEU A 53 1.07 7.80 6.46
CA LEU A 53 1.71 7.79 7.78
C LEU A 53 1.10 6.74 8.71
N LYS A 54 -0.21 6.52 8.62
CA LYS A 54 -0.96 5.56 9.45
C LYS A 54 -0.64 4.13 9.05
N VAL A 55 -0.34 3.27 10.02
CA VAL A 55 0.02 1.86 9.79
C VAL A 55 -1.08 1.10 9.04
N ASP A 56 -2.35 1.34 9.36
CA ASP A 56 -3.47 0.67 8.67
C ASP A 56 -3.52 0.99 7.18
N THR A 57 -3.28 2.25 6.82
CA THR A 57 -3.22 2.68 5.41
C THR A 57 -2.00 2.10 4.71
N LYS A 58 -0.84 2.00 5.39
CA LYS A 58 0.34 1.33 4.86
C LYS A 58 0.08 -0.15 4.57
N ILE A 59 -0.56 -0.84 5.52
CA ILE A 59 -0.97 -2.25 5.37
C ILE A 59 -1.96 -2.39 4.22
N TYR A 60 -2.92 -1.47 4.07
CA TYR A 60 -3.84 -1.44 2.95
C TYR A 60 -3.13 -1.28 1.60
N ASN A 61 -2.17 -0.35 1.50
CA ASN A 61 -1.36 -0.15 0.29
C ASN A 61 -0.59 -1.42 -0.07
N TRP A 62 0.09 -2.04 0.90
CA TRP A 62 0.81 -3.30 0.69
C TRP A 62 -0.09 -4.47 0.28
N ASN A 63 -1.27 -4.61 0.89
CA ASN A 63 -2.25 -5.63 0.50
C ASN A 63 -2.76 -5.43 -0.93
N THR A 64 -2.99 -4.16 -1.29
CA THR A 64 -3.42 -3.78 -2.64
C THR A 64 -2.33 -4.10 -3.66
N LEU A 65 -1.07 -3.74 -3.38
CA LEU A 65 0.08 -4.05 -4.21
C LEU A 65 0.30 -5.56 -4.35
N ASN A 66 0.19 -6.31 -3.26
CA ASN A 66 0.33 -7.76 -3.25
C ASN A 66 -0.71 -8.42 -4.18
N THR A 67 -1.97 -8.01 -4.06
CA THR A 67 -3.08 -8.62 -4.80
C THR A 67 -3.11 -8.22 -6.27
N LYS A 68 -2.90 -6.93 -6.59
CA LYS A 68 -3.03 -6.42 -7.96
C LYS A 68 -1.78 -6.62 -8.81
N THR A 69 -0.61 -6.65 -8.16
CA THR A 69 0.69 -6.55 -8.86
C THR A 69 1.61 -7.72 -8.53
N LEU A 70 2.00 -7.90 -7.26
CA LEU A 70 3.05 -8.87 -6.90
C LEU A 70 2.68 -10.30 -7.30
N LYS A 71 1.40 -10.70 -7.12
CA LYS A 71 0.92 -12.02 -7.56
C LYS A 71 1.09 -12.27 -9.05
N LYS A 72 0.99 -11.23 -9.88
CA LYS A 72 1.21 -11.34 -11.34
C LYS A 72 2.69 -11.50 -11.69
N LEU A 73 3.58 -11.05 -10.79
CA LEU A 73 5.03 -11.24 -10.88
C LEU A 73 5.49 -12.57 -10.27
N GLY A 74 4.57 -13.44 -9.83
CA GLY A 74 4.90 -14.70 -9.16
C GLY A 74 5.33 -14.53 -7.69
N MET A 75 5.18 -13.33 -7.13
CA MET A 75 5.47 -13.04 -5.73
C MET A 75 4.17 -13.03 -4.91
N SER A 76 4.19 -13.62 -3.72
CA SER A 76 3.07 -13.50 -2.77
C SER A 76 3.62 -13.25 -1.39
N LEU A 77 3.22 -12.13 -0.80
CA LEU A 77 3.53 -11.79 0.58
C LEU A 77 2.42 -12.30 1.50
N ASP A 78 2.79 -12.84 2.65
CA ASP A 78 1.87 -13.23 3.72
C ASP A 78 1.53 -12.04 4.63
N THR A 79 0.48 -12.19 5.42
CA THR A 79 -0.03 -11.12 6.30
C THR A 79 1.01 -10.66 7.32
N ALA A 80 1.86 -11.56 7.83
CA ALA A 80 2.89 -11.19 8.81
C ALA A 80 3.96 -10.30 8.16
N THR A 81 4.44 -10.67 6.96
CA THR A 81 5.37 -9.82 6.20
C THR A 81 4.78 -8.46 5.87
N ILE A 82 3.51 -8.39 5.43
CA ILE A 82 2.84 -7.12 5.14
C ILE A 82 2.74 -6.24 6.38
N THR A 83 2.41 -6.84 7.52
CA THR A 83 2.33 -6.14 8.81
C THR A 83 3.71 -5.62 9.23
N ALA A 84 4.76 -6.42 9.06
CA ALA A 84 6.14 -6.02 9.34
C ALA A 84 6.60 -4.86 8.44
N LEU A 85 6.22 -4.87 7.15
CA LEU A 85 6.50 -3.78 6.21
C LEU A 85 5.80 -2.48 6.63
N GLY A 86 4.51 -2.54 6.98
CA GLY A 86 3.75 -1.38 7.46
C GLY A 86 4.35 -0.76 8.72
N ASN A 87 4.91 -1.60 9.61
CA ASN A 87 5.60 -1.18 10.82
C ASN A 87 7.08 -0.78 10.61
N SER A 88 7.56 -0.74 9.35
CA SER A 88 8.95 -0.39 9.03
C SER A 88 9.98 -1.31 9.71
N GLN A 89 9.65 -2.58 9.89
CA GLN A 89 10.53 -3.55 10.54
C GLN A 89 11.81 -3.75 9.72
N ALA A 90 12.97 -3.59 10.37
CA ALA A 90 14.29 -3.74 9.75
C ALA A 90 14.46 -5.09 9.05
N GLY A 91 15.20 -5.12 7.94
CA GLY A 91 15.46 -6.32 7.15
C GLY A 91 14.30 -6.82 6.28
N THR A 92 13.04 -6.53 6.64
CA THR A 92 11.86 -7.08 5.92
C THR A 92 11.80 -6.58 4.48
N ILE A 93 12.00 -5.28 4.26
CA ILE A 93 11.96 -4.71 2.91
C ILE A 93 13.06 -5.28 2.01
N PHE A 94 14.26 -5.52 2.55
CA PHE A 94 15.38 -6.04 1.76
C PHE A 94 15.11 -7.45 1.24
N LYS A 95 14.42 -8.29 2.02
CA LYS A 95 13.94 -9.61 1.56
C LYS A 95 12.97 -9.47 0.37
N VAL A 96 12.02 -8.54 0.46
CA VAL A 96 11.05 -8.30 -0.63
C VAL A 96 11.72 -7.75 -1.88
N LEU A 97 12.69 -6.85 -1.71
CA LEU A 97 13.50 -6.32 -2.82
C LEU A 97 14.35 -7.42 -3.47
N GLU A 98 14.87 -8.38 -2.70
CA GLU A 98 15.63 -9.51 -3.23
C GLU A 98 14.75 -10.45 -4.04
N MET A 99 13.55 -10.74 -3.54
CA MET A 99 12.54 -11.47 -4.31
C MET A 99 12.22 -10.76 -5.63
N PHE A 100 11.99 -9.44 -5.58
CA PHE A 100 11.69 -8.66 -6.78
C PHE A 100 12.87 -8.62 -7.76
N LYS A 101 14.08 -8.43 -7.27
CA LYS A 101 15.29 -8.44 -8.10
C LYS A 101 15.49 -9.78 -8.80
N ASN A 102 15.24 -10.90 -8.12
CA ASN A 102 15.31 -12.23 -8.74
C ASN A 102 14.30 -12.40 -9.88
N VAL A 103 13.09 -11.84 -9.72
CA VAL A 103 12.07 -11.81 -10.78
C VAL A 103 12.55 -10.99 -11.98
N VAL A 104 13.11 -9.80 -11.74
CA VAL A 104 13.65 -8.94 -12.80
C VAL A 104 14.82 -9.59 -13.53
N ASP A 105 15.72 -10.25 -12.81
CA ASP A 105 16.89 -10.95 -13.36
C ASP A 105 16.51 -12.26 -14.09
N GLY A 106 15.22 -12.63 -14.14
CA GLY A 106 14.76 -13.88 -14.75
C GLY A 106 15.17 -15.14 -13.99
N LYS A 107 15.69 -15.00 -12.76
CA LYS A 107 16.02 -16.09 -11.85
C LYS A 107 14.71 -16.54 -11.18
N ALA A 108 13.99 -17.44 -11.84
CA ALA A 108 12.76 -18.02 -11.30
C ALA A 108 12.98 -18.48 -9.85
N SER A 109 12.14 -18.00 -8.93
CA SER A 109 12.21 -18.34 -7.52
C SER A 109 11.89 -19.82 -7.31
N SER A 110 12.93 -20.64 -7.12
CA SER A 110 12.83 -21.94 -6.49
C SER A 110 12.63 -21.75 -4.98
N THR A 111 11.43 -21.38 -4.56
CA THR A 111 11.02 -21.49 -3.16
C THR A 111 9.87 -22.46 -3.07
N SER A 112 10.25 -23.74 -3.01
CA SER A 112 9.42 -24.84 -2.57
C SER A 112 9.08 -24.67 -1.08
N ALA A 113 7.84 -24.32 -0.78
CA ALA A 113 7.16 -24.77 0.42
C ALA A 113 5.75 -25.22 0.00
N ALA A 114 5.54 -26.53 -0.01
CA ALA A 114 4.23 -27.18 -0.12
C ALA A 114 3.29 -26.59 0.96
N THR A 115 2.01 -26.36 0.71
CA THR A 115 0.96 -27.39 0.60
C THR A 115 -0.32 -26.77 -0.05
N PRO A 116 -1.37 -27.56 -0.31
CA PRO A 116 -1.70 -28.19 -1.58
C PRO A 116 -2.68 -27.38 -2.45
N ASN A 117 -2.37 -27.35 -3.75
CA ASN A 117 -3.29 -27.60 -4.86
C ASN A 117 -4.71 -26.97 -4.82
N LYS A 118 -4.87 -25.81 -5.46
CA LYS A 118 -5.99 -25.59 -6.39
C LYS A 118 -5.47 -24.90 -7.66
N LYS A 119 -5.22 -25.71 -8.68
CA LYS A 119 -5.00 -25.27 -10.07
C LYS A 119 -6.13 -24.32 -10.49
N LYS A 120 -5.87 -23.02 -10.56
CA LYS A 120 -6.61 -22.13 -11.48
C LYS A 120 -5.78 -22.05 -12.76
N ARG A 121 -6.05 -23.01 -13.66
CA ARG A 121 -5.73 -22.89 -15.08
C ARG A 121 -6.26 -21.53 -15.56
N GLU A 122 -5.38 -20.72 -16.15
CA GLU A 122 -5.78 -19.58 -16.97
C GLU A 122 -6.75 -20.09 -18.04
N LYS A 123 -8.00 -19.60 -17.96
CA LYS A 123 -8.97 -19.76 -19.02
C LYS A 123 -9.07 -18.42 -19.75
N LYS A 124 -9.20 -18.50 -21.09
CA LYS A 124 -9.82 -17.47 -21.95
C LYS A 124 -10.96 -16.76 -21.21
N PRO A 125 -11.25 -15.47 -21.50
CA PRO A 125 -12.23 -14.69 -20.75
C PRO A 125 -13.59 -15.41 -20.78
N GLU A 126 -13.86 -16.17 -19.73
CA GLU A 126 -15.15 -16.78 -19.45
C GLU A 126 -16.02 -15.70 -18.80
N PRO A 127 -17.32 -15.64 -19.12
CA PRO A 127 -18.26 -14.78 -18.40
C PRO A 127 -18.10 -15.00 -16.88
N PRO A 128 -18.25 -13.94 -16.06
CA PRO A 128 -17.92 -13.97 -14.65
C PRO A 128 -18.62 -15.16 -13.98
N LYS A 129 -17.84 -16.06 -13.39
CA LYS A 129 -18.38 -17.22 -12.69
C LYS A 129 -19.25 -16.73 -11.52
N PRO A 130 -20.44 -17.33 -11.31
CA PRO A 130 -21.25 -16.98 -10.16
C PRO A 130 -20.44 -17.20 -8.88
N MET A 131 -20.27 -16.11 -8.12
CA MET A 131 -19.61 -16.09 -6.82
C MET A 131 -20.33 -17.00 -5.84
N THR A 132 -19.59 -17.76 -5.04
CA THR A 132 -20.17 -18.62 -3.99
C THR A 132 -20.87 -17.78 -2.92
N ASP A 133 -21.89 -18.32 -2.24
CA ASP A 133 -22.68 -17.55 -1.28
C ASP A 133 -21.83 -16.98 -0.14
N ALA A 134 -20.83 -17.74 0.33
CA ALA A 134 -19.87 -17.29 1.35
C ALA A 134 -18.94 -16.16 0.87
N GLU A 135 -18.54 -16.18 -0.40
CA GLU A 135 -17.76 -15.08 -0.99
C GLU A 135 -18.64 -13.82 -1.11
N ARG A 136 -19.91 -13.95 -1.53
CA ARG A 136 -20.85 -12.83 -1.63
C ARG A 136 -21.07 -12.15 -0.29
N GLU A 137 -21.27 -12.94 0.76
CA GLU A 137 -21.46 -12.45 2.12
C GLU A 137 -20.25 -11.64 2.58
N GLN A 138 -19.03 -12.15 2.35
CA GLN A 138 -17.81 -11.41 2.68
C GLN A 138 -17.66 -10.09 1.90
N TYR A 139 -18.11 -10.02 0.65
CA TYR A 139 -18.13 -8.76 -0.11
C TYR A 139 -19.19 -7.79 0.41
N VAL A 140 -20.37 -8.28 0.80
CA VAL A 140 -21.44 -7.47 1.39
C VAL A 140 -20.96 -6.86 2.72
N ASP A 141 -20.27 -7.63 3.56
CA ASP A 141 -19.70 -7.14 4.81
C ASP A 141 -18.66 -6.04 4.57
N LYS A 142 -17.77 -6.23 3.59
CA LYS A 142 -16.79 -5.20 3.20
C LYS A 142 -17.45 -3.94 2.65
N ILE A 143 -18.53 -4.07 1.88
CA ILE A 143 -19.30 -2.92 1.37
C ILE A 143 -19.96 -2.18 2.54
N TYR A 144 -20.50 -2.91 3.52
CA TYR A 144 -21.11 -2.32 4.70
C TYR A 144 -20.08 -1.57 5.55
N GLU A 145 -18.94 -2.19 5.85
CA GLU A 145 -17.86 -1.54 6.59
C GLU A 145 -17.29 -0.33 5.84
N SER A 146 -17.13 -0.41 4.52
CA SER A 146 -16.71 0.72 3.71
C SER A 146 -17.69 1.89 3.79
N ARG A 147 -19.01 1.63 3.78
CA ARG A 147 -20.04 2.67 3.96
C ARG A 147 -19.99 3.29 5.35
N LYS A 148 -19.79 2.48 6.38
CA LYS A 148 -19.66 2.95 7.77
C LYS A 148 -18.43 3.86 7.93
N GLN A 149 -17.28 3.43 7.44
CA GLN A 149 -16.05 4.23 7.44
C GLN A 149 -16.22 5.55 6.69
N LYS A 150 -16.88 5.53 5.52
CA LYS A 150 -17.18 6.75 4.76
C LYS A 150 -18.03 7.75 5.57
N THR A 151 -19.01 7.26 6.32
CA THR A 151 -19.87 8.10 7.17
C THR A 151 -19.10 8.71 8.34
N GLU A 152 -18.19 7.93 8.94
CA GLU A 152 -17.34 8.40 10.02
C GLU A 152 -16.37 9.49 9.56
N ILE A 153 -15.76 9.33 8.39
CA ILE A 153 -14.90 10.36 7.76
C ILE A 153 -15.69 11.65 7.54
N MET A 154 -16.89 11.56 6.96
CA MET A 154 -17.74 12.73 6.71
C MET A 154 -18.10 13.47 8.01
N MET A 155 -18.36 12.74 9.11
CA MET A 155 -18.62 13.36 10.41
C MET A 155 -17.38 14.06 10.97
N LEU A 156 -16.20 13.46 10.82
CA LEU A 156 -14.95 14.06 11.27
C LEU A 156 -14.61 15.33 10.48
N GLU A 157 -14.79 15.31 9.16
CA GLU A 157 -14.61 16.49 8.30
C GLU A 157 -15.56 17.63 8.71
N THR A 158 -16.81 17.31 9.04
CA THR A 158 -17.78 18.29 9.54
C THR A 158 -17.34 18.89 10.87
N LYS A 159 -16.83 18.07 11.81
CA LYS A 159 -16.29 18.55 13.09
C LYS A 159 -15.07 19.43 12.90
N LEU A 160 -14.19 19.08 11.97
CA LEU A 160 -13.01 19.86 11.63
C LEU A 160 -13.41 21.24 11.08
N ALA A 161 -14.35 21.29 10.14
CA ALA A 161 -14.89 22.55 9.61
C ALA A 161 -15.47 23.43 10.71
N LYS A 162 -16.20 22.86 11.68
CA LYS A 162 -16.76 23.63 12.79
C LYS A 162 -15.68 24.19 13.71
N LEU A 163 -14.64 23.42 14.00
CA LEU A 163 -13.50 23.90 14.79
C LEU A 163 -12.76 25.04 14.09
N MET A 164 -12.56 24.95 12.77
CA MET A 164 -11.95 26.02 11.97
C MET A 164 -12.78 27.30 12.01
N GLU A 165 -14.11 27.20 11.91
CA GLU A 165 -15.01 28.35 12.03
C GLU A 165 -14.90 29.02 13.40
N LEU A 166 -14.91 28.23 14.49
CA LEU A 166 -14.76 28.75 15.85
C LEU A 166 -13.41 29.44 16.06
N MET A 167 -12.34 28.89 15.48
CA MET A 167 -11.01 29.48 15.54
C MET A 167 -10.98 30.83 14.83
N SER A 168 -11.54 30.92 13.62
CA SER A 168 -11.64 32.18 12.87
C SER A 168 -12.43 33.25 13.62
N ILE A 169 -13.55 32.88 14.27
CA ILE A 169 -14.34 33.80 15.10
C ILE A 169 -13.52 34.27 16.31
N LYS A 170 -12.76 33.38 16.93
CA LYS A 170 -11.91 33.72 18.08
C LYS A 170 -10.80 34.68 17.66
N ASP A 171 -10.13 34.44 16.53
CA ASP A 171 -9.07 35.28 15.99
C ASP A 171 -9.60 36.68 15.67
N ALA A 172 -10.77 36.78 15.02
CA ALA A 172 -11.42 38.06 14.74
C ALA A 172 -11.76 38.84 16.02
N LYS A 173 -12.19 38.17 17.09
CA LYS A 173 -12.44 38.81 18.40
C LYS A 173 -11.15 39.30 19.04
N ILE A 174 -10.07 38.51 18.99
CA ILE A 174 -8.77 38.91 19.52
C ILE A 174 -8.26 40.18 18.81
N ILE A 175 -8.32 40.21 17.48
CA ILE A 175 -7.92 41.39 16.69
C ILE A 175 -8.74 42.61 17.12
N LYS A 176 -10.06 42.48 17.24
CA LYS A 176 -10.94 43.58 17.64
C LYS A 176 -10.66 44.11 19.06
N GLU A 177 -10.24 43.25 19.98
CA GLU A 177 -9.84 43.68 21.33
C GLU A 177 -8.43 44.32 21.35
N LEU A 178 -7.53 43.92 20.45
CA LEU A 178 -6.24 44.58 20.27
C LEU A 178 -6.38 45.98 19.64
N GLU A 179 -7.34 46.19 18.74
CA GLU A 179 -7.61 47.50 18.10
C GLU A 179 -8.29 48.52 19.03
N LYS A 180 -8.82 48.08 20.18
CA LYS A 180 -9.50 48.95 21.17
C LYS A 180 -8.58 49.51 22.25
N ASN A 181 -7.35 49.00 22.37
CA ASN A 181 -6.32 49.47 23.30
C ASN A 181 -5.29 50.33 22.58
#